data_AF-A0A5J5GI73-F1
#
_entry.id   AF-A0A5J5GI73-F1
#
_cell.length_a   1.000
_cell.length_b   1.000
_cell.length_c   1.000
_cell.angle_alpha   90.00
_cell.angle_beta   90.00
_cell.angle_gamma   90.00
#
_symmetry.space_group_name_H-M   'P 1'
#
loop_
_entity.id
_entity.type
_entity.pdbx_description
1 polymer ?
#
loop_
_entity_poly.entity_id
_entity_poly.type
_entity_poly.pdbx_seq_one_letter_code
_entity_poly.pdbx_strand_id
1 'polypeptide(L)'
;MEPGREHEELSRELEDMCRSKAEEFRLLGYEYVNARDIWEYVSRNYAKEGMPPLYRVVNDIYSLKANAYMNYLTISAYKGL
;
A
#
# COMPACT_ATOMS: atom_id res chain seq x y z
N MET A 1 -14.72 -8.03 -23.31
CA MET A 1 -13.55 -8.39 -22.49
C MET A 1 -13.99 -9.47 -21.52
N GLU A 2 -13.12 -10.45 -21.25
CA GLU A 2 -13.38 -11.48 -20.24
C GLU A 2 -13.32 -10.83 -18.84
N PRO A 3 -14.34 -11.00 -17.97
CA PRO A 3 -14.41 -10.30 -16.69
C PRO A 3 -13.25 -10.61 -15.72
N GLY A 4 -12.52 -11.71 -15.89
CA GLY A 4 -11.33 -12.02 -15.08
C GLY A 4 -10.09 -11.20 -15.47
N ARG A 5 -9.99 -10.76 -16.73
CA ARG A 5 -8.80 -10.08 -17.24
C ARG A 5 -8.66 -8.65 -16.73
N GLU A 6 -9.78 -7.94 -16.62
CA GLU A 6 -9.83 -6.58 -16.08
C GLU A 6 -9.40 -6.54 -14.60
N HIS A 7 -9.79 -7.55 -13.83
CA HIS A 7 -9.40 -7.66 -12.41
C HIS A 7 -7.89 -7.91 -12.25
N GLU A 8 -7.30 -8.77 -13.08
CA GLU A 8 -5.86 -9.01 -13.06
C GLU A 8 -5.05 -7.78 -13.49
N GLU A 9 -5.51 -7.07 -14.52
CA GLU A 9 -4.88 -5.83 -14.99
C GLU A 9 -4.91 -4.76 -13.89
N LEU A 10 -6.06 -4.57 -13.23
CA LEU A 10 -6.18 -3.65 -12.10
C LEU A 10 -5.28 -4.04 -10.92
N SER A 11 -5.18 -5.33 -10.62
CA SER A 11 -4.32 -5.82 -9.54
C SER A 11 -2.84 -5.54 -9.82
N ARG A 12 -2.41 -5.72 -11.08
CA ARG A 12 -1.05 -5.38 -11.53
C ARG A 12 -0.77 -3.88 -11.41
N GLU A 13 -1.71 -3.03 -11.84
CA GLU A 13 -1.57 -1.58 -11.72
C GLU A 13 -1.42 -1.13 -10.26
N LEU A 14 -2.22 -1.68 -9.34
CA LEU A 14 -2.10 -1.38 -7.91
C LEU A 14 -0.76 -1.85 -7.34
N GLU A 15 -0.27 -3.03 -7.73
CA GLU A 15 1.04 -3.51 -7.32
C GLU A 15 2.17 -2.57 -7.78
N ASP A 16 2.10 -2.09 -9.02
CA ASP A 16 3.11 -1.16 -9.56
C ASP A 16 3.06 0.22 -8.88
N MET A 17 1.88 0.71 -8.50
CA MET A 17 1.76 1.92 -7.68
C MET A 17 2.40 1.72 -6.30
N CYS A 18 2.13 0.58 -5.64
CA CYS A 18 2.76 0.23 -4.38
C CYS A 18 4.28 0.09 -4.49
N ARG A 19 4.79 -0.47 -5.60
CA ARG A 19 6.22 -0.56 -5.90
C ARG A 19 6.86 0.80 -6.03
N SER A 20 6.24 1.70 -6.79
CA SER A 20 6.70 3.09 -6.97
C SER A 20 6.76 3.85 -5.63
N LYS A 21 5.73 3.70 -4.77
CA LYS A 21 5.74 4.29 -3.43
C LYS A 21 6.82 3.67 -2.53
N ALA A 22 7.05 2.37 -2.62
CA ALA A 22 8.12 1.71 -1.88
C ALA A 22 9.50 2.22 -2.28
N GLU A 23 9.74 2.43 -3.58
CA GLU A 23 10.98 3.02 -4.09
C GLU A 23 11.17 4.46 -3.57
N GLU A 24 10.12 5.28 -3.57
CA GLU A 24 10.14 6.61 -2.95
C GLU A 24 10.59 6.54 -1.47
N PHE A 25 10.07 5.57 -0.71
CA PHE A 25 10.45 5.41 0.69
C PHE A 25 11.90 4.94 0.84
N ARG A 26 12.38 4.03 -0.01
CA ARG A 26 13.80 3.64 -0.01
C ARG A 26 14.72 4.83 -0.28
N LEU A 27 14.34 5.73 -1.19
CA LEU A 27 15.09 6.97 -1.45
C LEU A 27 15.15 7.90 -0.22
N LEU A 28 14.18 7.80 0.69
CA LEU A 28 14.16 8.52 1.97
C LEU A 28 14.90 7.77 3.10
N GLY A 29 15.53 6.63 2.82
CA GLY A 29 16.31 5.83 3.77
C GLY A 29 15.58 4.61 4.34
N TYR A 30 14.39 4.27 3.84
CA TYR A 30 13.63 3.10 4.30
C TYR A 30 13.97 1.85 3.47
N GLU A 31 15.19 1.33 3.64
CA GLU A 31 15.81 0.36 2.73
C GLU A 31 15.00 -0.93 2.49
N TYR A 32 14.27 -1.43 3.49
CA TYR A 32 13.61 -2.73 3.44
C TYR A 32 12.13 -2.69 3.02
N VAL A 33 11.57 -1.50 2.81
CA VAL A 33 10.16 -1.37 2.40
C VAL A 33 9.93 -2.00 1.04
N ASN A 34 8.84 -2.73 0.86
CA ASN A 34 8.43 -3.34 -0.41
C ASN A 34 6.95 -3.06 -0.72
N ALA A 35 6.53 -3.39 -1.95
CA ALA A 35 5.17 -3.11 -2.44
C ALA A 35 4.08 -3.76 -1.56
N ARG A 36 4.34 -4.97 -1.05
CA ARG A 36 3.41 -5.68 -0.16
C ARG A 36 3.25 -4.93 1.17
N ASP A 37 4.32 -4.38 1.74
CA ASP A 37 4.22 -3.61 2.98
C ASP A 37 3.37 -2.35 2.81
N ILE A 38 3.49 -1.68 1.66
CA ILE A 38 2.65 -0.52 1.31
C ILE A 38 1.19 -0.95 1.20
N TRP A 39 0.92 -2.04 0.49
CA TRP A 39 -0.44 -2.56 0.33
C TRP A 39 -1.06 -2.98 1.67
N GLU A 40 -0.33 -3.72 2.51
CA GLU A 40 -0.79 -4.12 3.84
C GLU A 40 -1.11 -2.90 4.72
N TYR A 41 -0.27 -1.86 4.66
CA TYR A 41 -0.54 -0.62 5.38
C TYR A 41 -1.80 0.09 4.88
N VAL A 42 -1.99 0.20 3.56
CA VAL A 42 -3.14 0.93 2.98
C VAL A 42 -4.44 0.15 3.18
N SER A 43 -4.43 -1.15 2.87
CA SER A 43 -5.60 -2.02 2.90
C SER A 43 -6.17 -2.26 4.29
N ARG A 44 -5.39 -2.03 5.36
CA ARG A 44 -5.90 -2.09 6.75
C ARG A 44 -7.09 -1.15 6.97
N ASN A 45 -7.16 -0.03 6.24
CA ASN A 45 -8.23 0.94 6.35
C ASN A 45 -9.55 0.39 5.76
N TYR A 46 -9.47 -0.67 4.96
CA TYR A 46 -10.58 -1.26 4.22
C TYR A 46 -11.09 -2.55 4.87
N ALA A 47 -10.39 -3.07 5.88
CA ALA A 47 -10.71 -4.34 6.53
C ALA A 47 -12.14 -4.39 7.15
N LYS A 48 -12.69 -3.23 7.53
CA LYS A 48 -14.04 -3.14 8.13
C LYS A 48 -15.12 -2.70 7.14
N GLU A 49 -14.80 -1.75 6.27
CA GLU A 49 -15.77 -1.09 5.38
C GLU A 49 -15.78 -1.67 3.96
N GLY A 50 -14.84 -2.57 3.66
CA GLY A 50 -14.64 -3.11 2.33
C GLY A 50 -13.79 -2.21 1.44
N MET A 51 -13.52 -2.68 0.23
CA MET A 51 -12.68 -1.99 -0.75
C MET A 51 -13.37 -0.69 -1.22
N PRO A 52 -12.74 0.49 -1.07
CA PRO A 52 -13.33 1.73 -1.56
C PRO A 52 -13.18 1.83 -3.10
N PRO A 53 -13.80 2.85 -3.73
CA PRO A 53 -13.57 3.14 -5.13
C PRO A 53 -12.08 3.32 -5.47
N LEU A 54 -11.67 2.93 -6.67
CA LEU A 54 -10.26 2.93 -7.08
C LEU A 54 -9.54 4.27 -6.86
N TYR A 55 -10.19 5.40 -7.18
CA TYR A 55 -9.59 6.73 -7.00
C TYR A 55 -9.19 7.01 -5.53
N ARG A 56 -9.90 6.42 -4.55
CA ARG A 56 -9.54 6.52 -3.13
C ARG A 56 -8.33 5.67 -2.81
N VAL A 57 -8.26 4.45 -3.35
CA VAL A 57 -7.10 3.56 -3.18
C VAL A 57 -5.83 4.21 -3.73
N VAL A 58 -5.90 4.75 -4.95
CA VAL A 58 -4.80 5.48 -5.59
C VAL A 58 -4.36 6.66 -4.72
N ASN A 59 -5.31 7.46 -4.23
CA ASN A 59 -5.00 8.58 -3.34
C ASN A 59 -4.34 8.09 -2.03
N ASP A 60 -4.87 7.04 -1.40
CA ASP A 60 -4.32 6.52 -0.14
C ASP A 60 -2.89 5.98 -0.31
N ILE A 61 -2.55 5.39 -1.47
CA ILE A 61 -1.18 4.97 -1.80
C ILE A 61 -0.28 6.20 -1.96
N TYR A 62 -0.64 7.16 -2.83
CA TYR A 62 0.26 8.27 -3.17
C TYR A 62 0.35 9.36 -2.09
N SER A 63 -0.70 9.52 -1.27
CA SER A 63 -0.72 10.43 -0.12
C SER A 63 -0.06 9.84 1.14
N LEU A 64 0.34 8.57 1.10
CA LEU A 64 1.01 7.91 2.21
C LEU A 64 2.33 8.62 2.55
N LYS A 65 2.43 9.09 3.80
CA LYS A 65 3.62 9.75 4.32
C LYS A 65 4.54 8.74 5.01
N ALA A 66 5.83 8.84 4.73
CA ALA A 66 6.83 7.93 5.28
C ALA A 66 6.87 7.95 6.82
N ASN A 67 6.66 9.10 7.46
CA ASN A 67 6.59 9.20 8.92
C ASN A 67 5.39 8.43 9.52
N ALA A 68 4.23 8.44 8.86
CA ALA A 68 3.06 7.71 9.30
C ALA A 68 3.26 6.20 9.18
N TYR A 69 3.91 5.78 8.09
CA TYR A 69 4.32 4.39 7.89
C TYR A 69 5.32 3.91 8.95
N MET A 70 6.32 4.73 9.29
CA MET A 70 7.29 4.41 10.34
C MET A 70 6.65 4.26 11.72
N ASN A 71 5.79 5.20 12.10
CA ASN A 71 5.07 5.11 13.37
C ASN A 71 4.29 3.80 13.47
N TYR A 72 3.71 3.34 12.36
CA TYR A 72 3.05 2.04 12.32
C TYR A 72 4.02 0.88 12.54
N LEU A 73 5.14 0.81 11.79
CA LEU A 73 6.12 -0.27 11.97
C LEU A 73 6.65 -0.35 13.40
N THR A 74 6.98 0.79 13.99
CA THR A 74 7.42 0.87 15.38
C THR A 74 6.37 0.29 16.32
N ILE A 75 5.10 0.68 16.19
CA ILE A 75 4.01 0.17 17.02
C ILE A 75 3.77 -1.33 16.79
N SER A 76 3.84 -1.82 15.55
CA SER A 76 3.66 -3.23 15.22
C SER A 76 4.74 -4.09 15.85
N ALA A 77 6.00 -3.65 15.79
CA ALA A 77 7.12 -4.33 16.44
C ALA A 77 6.94 -4.45 17.97
N TYR A 78 6.43 -3.39 18.62
CA TYR A 78 6.10 -3.44 20.05
C TYR A 78 4.92 -4.36 20.38
N LYS A 79 4.01 -4.59 19.42
CA LYS A 79 2.85 -5.47 19.58
C LYS A 79 3.14 -6.94 19.25
N GLY A 80 4.34 -7.26 18.75
CA GLY A 80 4.70 -8.60 18.29
C GLY A 80 3.84 -9.11 17.13
N LEU A 81 3.30 -8.18 16.33
CA LEU A 81 2.57 -8.44 15.09
C LEU A 81 3.53 -8.59 13.91
#